data_AF-A0A7G8WRD7-F1
#
_entry.id   AF-A0A7G8WRD7-F1
#
_cell.length_a   1.000
_cell.length_b   1.000
_cell.length_c   1.000
_cell.angle_alpha   90.00
_cell.angle_beta   90.00
_cell.angle_gamma   90.00
#
_symmetry.space_group_name_H-M   'P 1'
#
loop_
_entity.id
_entity.type
_entity.pdbx_description
1 polymer ?
#
loop_
_entity_poly.entity_id
_entity_poly.type
_entity_poly.pdbx_seq_one_letter_code
_entity_poly.pdbx_strand_id
1 'polypeptide(L)'
;MHRLEPTIGRHALAGLQRIGIDEISHRRGQRYLTCVVDQVSGRVVRAAPGRNSDTLHQFFDELGPDRSAALTQVSADGAQSIHDTVTARAPQAVLGLDPFHIGGGPPGSW
;
A
#
# COMPACT_ATOMS: atom_id res chain seq x y z
N MET A 1 14.98 -23.33 19.35
CA MET A 1 13.84 -22.50 18.92
C MET A 1 14.35 -21.09 18.67
N HIS A 2 14.86 -20.81 17.47
CA HIS A 2 15.33 -19.46 17.13
C HIS A 2 14.13 -18.64 16.64
N ARG A 3 13.67 -17.71 17.49
CA ARG A 3 12.74 -16.65 17.09
C ARG A 3 13.54 -15.68 16.22
N LEU A 4 13.23 -15.63 14.93
CA LEU A 4 13.79 -14.64 14.01
C LEU A 4 13.03 -13.32 14.25
N GLU A 5 13.75 -12.32 14.73
CA GLU A 5 13.29 -10.93 14.77
C GLU A 5 13.04 -10.46 13.31
N PRO A 6 11.90 -9.83 12.97
CA PRO A 6 11.64 -9.44 11.59
C PRO A 6 12.45 -8.19 11.24
N THR A 7 13.66 -8.39 10.72
CA THR A 7 14.28 -7.37 9.88
C THR A 7 13.47 -7.28 8.58
N ILE A 8 12.45 -6.41 8.55
CA ILE A 8 11.78 -5.96 7.32
C ILE A 8 12.80 -5.08 6.57
N GLY A 9 13.82 -5.71 6.01
CA GLY A 9 14.82 -5.09 5.17
C GLY A 9 14.56 -5.47 3.71
N ARG A 10 14.91 -4.56 2.79
CA ARG A 10 15.07 -4.60 1.31
C ARG A 10 14.66 -5.85 0.51
N HIS A 11 14.82 -7.06 1.03
CA HIS A 11 14.27 -8.33 0.55
C HIS A 11 12.74 -8.37 0.53
N ALA A 12 12.06 -7.71 1.47
CA ALA A 12 10.59 -7.67 1.52
C ALA A 12 9.96 -6.99 0.28
N LEU A 13 10.75 -6.18 -0.45
CA LEU A 13 10.32 -5.45 -1.64
C LEU A 13 10.64 -6.18 -2.95
N ALA A 14 11.27 -7.36 -2.90
CA ALA A 14 11.64 -8.10 -4.10
C ALA A 14 10.43 -8.87 -4.65
N GLY A 15 10.24 -8.83 -5.97
CA GLY A 15 9.23 -9.63 -6.66
C GLY A 15 7.78 -9.15 -6.48
N LEU A 16 7.56 -7.93 -5.99
CA LEU A 16 6.21 -7.38 -5.87
C LEU A 16 5.59 -7.17 -7.25
N GLN A 17 4.39 -7.72 -7.43
CA GLN A 17 3.57 -7.56 -8.64
C GLN A 17 2.16 -7.09 -8.34
N ARG A 18 1.61 -7.48 -7.18
CA ARG A 18 0.27 -7.12 -6.72
C ARG A 18 0.35 -6.67 -5.27
N ILE A 19 -0.01 -5.42 -4.99
CA ILE A 19 0.07 -4.86 -3.65
C ILE A 19 -1.27 -4.32 -3.18
N GLY A 20 -1.52 -4.43 -1.88
CA GLY A 20 -2.60 -3.75 -1.18
C GLY A 20 -2.03 -2.60 -0.37
N ILE A 21 -2.67 -1.44 -0.41
CA ILE A 21 -2.34 -0.26 0.38
C ILE A 21 -3.54 0.05 1.28
N ASP A 22 -3.32 0.16 2.58
CA ASP A 22 -4.38 0.38 3.55
C ASP A 22 -3.99 1.47 4.56
N GLU A 23 -4.90 2.41 4.81
CA GLU A 23 -4.79 3.40 5.89
C GLU A 23 -5.59 2.98 7.13
N ILE A 24 -4.93 2.38 8.12
CA ILE A 24 -5.58 1.96 9.36
C ILE A 24 -5.60 3.12 10.37
N SER A 25 -6.78 3.48 10.85
CA SER A 25 -6.93 4.38 12.01
C SER A 25 -6.94 3.58 13.31
N HIS A 26 -5.90 3.75 14.14
CA HIS A 26 -5.88 3.20 15.49
C HIS A 26 -6.59 4.17 16.46
N ARG A 27 -7.61 3.68 17.18
CA ARG A 27 -8.58 4.43 18.03
C ARG A 27 -8.01 5.58 18.89
N ARG A 28 -8.89 6.58 19.13
CA ARG A 28 -8.79 7.78 19.98
C ARG A 28 -7.41 8.48 19.94
N GLY A 29 -7.18 9.27 18.89
CA GLY A 29 -6.10 10.26 18.89
C GLY A 29 -5.35 10.48 17.57
N GLN A 30 -5.94 10.20 16.39
CA GLN A 30 -5.36 10.54 15.08
C GLN A 30 -4.02 9.85 14.75
N ARG A 31 -3.85 8.57 15.13
CA ARG A 31 -2.70 7.78 14.69
C ARG A 31 -3.11 6.92 13.51
N TYR A 32 -2.59 7.27 12.35
CA TYR A 32 -2.78 6.54 11.11
C TYR A 32 -1.57 5.65 10.86
N LEU A 33 -1.81 4.47 10.32
CA LEU A 33 -0.79 3.54 9.91
C LEU A 33 -1.01 3.25 8.43
N THR A 34 -0.03 3.59 7.58
CA THR A 34 -0.01 3.14 6.19
C THR A 34 0.63 1.76 6.15
N CYS A 35 -0.14 0.78 5.70
CA CYS A 35 0.31 -0.58 5.48
C CYS A 35 0.38 -0.87 3.98
N VAL A 36 1.48 -1.52 3.56
CA VAL A 36 1.60 -2.12 2.22
C VAL A 36 1.77 -3.62 2.38
N VAL A 37 0.92 -4.37 1.68
CA VAL A 37 0.92 -5.83 1.70
C VAL A 37 1.23 -6.38 0.30
N ASP A 38 2.01 -7.44 0.23
CA ASP A 38 2.08 -8.28 -0.96
C ASP A 38 0.83 -9.17 -0.99
N GLN A 39 -0.04 -8.93 -1.96
CA GLN A 39 -1.31 -9.68 -2.09
C GLN A 39 -1.09 -11.12 -2.56
N VAL A 40 0.08 -11.44 -3.13
CA VAL A 40 0.39 -12.81 -3.56
C VAL A 40 0.76 -13.67 -2.35
N SER A 41 1.65 -13.19 -1.48
CA SER A 41 2.10 -13.95 -0.30
C SER A 41 1.34 -13.65 1.00
N GLY A 42 0.53 -12.58 1.03
CA GLY A 42 -0.16 -12.10 2.22
C GLY A 42 0.76 -11.42 3.24
N ARG A 43 2.00 -11.08 2.87
CA ARG A 43 2.98 -10.51 3.78
C ARG A 43 2.86 -8.99 3.85
N VAL A 44 2.98 -8.45 5.07
CA VAL A 44 3.20 -7.02 5.27
C VAL A 44 4.62 -6.68 4.86
N VAL A 45 4.76 -5.90 3.80
CA VAL A 45 6.07 -5.46 3.29
C VAL A 45 6.46 -4.08 3.81
N ARG A 46 5.48 -3.32 4.30
CA ARG A 46 5.67 -2.06 5.01
C ARG A 46 4.53 -1.81 6.00
N ALA A 47 4.88 -1.34 7.18
CA ALA A 47 3.96 -0.73 8.13
C ALA A 47 4.66 0.49 8.73
N ALA A 48 4.14 1.68 8.48
CA ALA A 48 4.75 2.92 8.94
C ALA A 48 3.68 3.89 9.49
N PRO A 49 3.97 4.60 10.59
CA PRO A 49 3.05 5.57 11.16
C PRO A 49 2.96 6.80 10.25
N GLY A 50 1.73 7.28 10.01
CA GLY A 50 1.45 8.45 9.21
C GLY A 50 0.17 8.29 8.38
N ARG A 51 -0.45 9.44 8.07
CA ARG A 51 -1.45 9.59 7.01
C ARG A 51 -0.88 10.54 6.00
N ASN A 52 0.17 10.13 5.31
CA ASN A 52 0.79 11.04 4.38
C ASN A 52 1.28 10.31 3.14
N SER A 53 1.06 11.00 2.02
CA SER A 53 1.69 10.70 0.76
C SER A 53 3.20 10.54 0.93
N ASP A 54 3.84 11.20 1.91
CA ASP A 54 5.28 11.03 2.18
C ASP A 54 5.66 9.58 2.50
N THR A 55 4.85 8.85 3.29
CA THR A 55 5.12 7.45 3.61
C THR A 55 5.03 6.57 2.37
N LEU A 56 4.09 6.86 1.47
CA LEU A 56 3.97 6.17 0.18
C LEU A 56 5.08 6.56 -0.79
N HIS A 57 5.44 7.84 -0.86
CA HIS A 57 6.57 8.31 -1.67
C HIS A 57 7.86 7.61 -1.23
N GLN A 58 8.14 7.56 0.08
CA GLN A 58 9.29 6.85 0.62
C GLN A 58 9.25 5.35 0.26
N PHE A 59 8.09 4.70 0.36
CA PHE A 59 7.94 3.32 -0.10
C PHE A 59 8.34 3.16 -1.57
N PHE A 60 7.82 4.01 -2.45
CA PHE A 60 8.15 3.93 -3.87
C PHE A 60 9.61 4.33 -4.16
N ASP A 61 10.21 5.24 -3.38
CA ASP A 61 11.64 5.58 -3.49
C ASP A 61 12.51 4.36 -3.16
N GLU A 62 12.16 3.63 -2.10
CA GLU A 62 12.86 2.40 -1.71
C GLU A 62 12.59 1.23 -2.66
N LEU A 63 11.37 1.14 -3.21
CA LEU A 63 11.02 0.16 -4.24
C LEU A 63 11.86 0.41 -5.49
N GLY A 64 12.00 1.68 -5.88
CA GLY A 64 12.73 2.11 -7.05
C GLY A 64 11.93 1.93 -8.35
N PRO A 65 12.36 2.59 -9.43
CA PRO A 65 11.61 2.67 -10.68
C PRO A 65 11.38 1.29 -11.33
N ASP A 66 12.40 0.43 -11.37
CA ASP A 66 12.30 -0.88 -12.03
C ASP A 66 11.25 -1.79 -11.39
N ARG A 67 11.21 -1.83 -10.05
CA ARG A 67 10.24 -2.65 -9.32
C ARG A 67 8.86 -1.99 -9.27
N SER A 68 8.81 -0.66 -9.31
CA SER A 68 7.55 0.06 -9.47
C SER A 68 6.92 -0.24 -10.83
N ALA A 69 7.72 -0.34 -11.90
CA ALA A 69 7.28 -0.74 -13.24
C ALA A 69 6.82 -2.20 -13.33
N ALA A 70 7.28 -3.07 -12.42
CA ALA A 70 6.86 -4.47 -12.33
C ALA A 70 5.51 -4.66 -11.62
N LEU A 71 4.98 -3.62 -10.96
CA LEU A 71 3.64 -3.66 -10.39
C LEU A 71 2.60 -3.72 -11.51
N THR A 72 1.67 -4.65 -11.37
CA THR A 72 0.57 -4.88 -12.31
C THR A 72 -0.77 -4.50 -11.70
N GLN A 73 -0.92 -4.62 -10.38
CA GLN A 73 -2.16 -4.30 -9.67
C GLN A 73 -1.86 -3.66 -8.32
N VAL A 74 -2.67 -2.65 -7.99
CA VAL A 74 -2.72 -2.01 -6.68
C VAL A 74 -4.16 -1.99 -6.22
N SER A 75 -4.43 -2.49 -5.01
CA SER A 75 -5.71 -2.24 -4.32
C SER A 75 -5.49 -1.21 -3.23
N ALA A 76 -6.37 -0.21 -3.10
CA ALA A 76 -6.22 0.84 -2.10
C ALA A 76 -7.55 1.23 -1.45
N ASP A 77 -7.49 1.71 -0.20
CA ASP A 77 -8.58 2.50 0.35
C ASP A 77 -8.70 3.80 -0.47
N GLY A 78 -9.92 4.28 -0.73
CA GLY A 78 -10.23 5.28 -1.76
C GLY A 78 -9.68 6.70 -1.53
N ALA A 79 -8.59 6.87 -0.77
CA ALA A 79 -7.94 8.15 -0.56
C ALA A 79 -7.29 8.67 -1.84
N GLN A 80 -7.62 9.92 -2.22
CA GLN A 80 -7.08 10.60 -3.39
C GLN A 80 -5.54 10.66 -3.40
N SER A 81 -4.92 10.82 -2.23
CA SER A 81 -3.46 10.82 -2.07
C SER A 81 -2.81 9.52 -2.53
N ILE A 82 -3.45 8.38 -2.32
CA ILE A 82 -2.97 7.08 -2.76
C ILE A 82 -3.11 6.97 -4.27
N HIS A 83 -4.26 7.38 -4.80
CA HIS A 83 -4.50 7.40 -6.24
C HIS A 83 -3.45 8.23 -6.98
N ASP A 84 -3.19 9.46 -6.53
CA ASP A 84 -2.22 10.36 -7.16
C ASP A 84 -0.80 9.79 -7.10
N THR A 85 -0.43 9.22 -5.95
CA THR A 85 0.91 8.62 -5.78
C THR A 85 1.10 7.39 -6.66
N VAL A 86 0.12 6.49 -6.70
CA VAL A 86 0.19 5.27 -7.54
C VAL A 86 0.21 5.65 -9.02
N THR A 87 -0.63 6.59 -9.45
CA THR A 87 -0.66 7.07 -10.83
C THR A 87 0.67 7.69 -11.25
N ALA A 88 1.35 8.40 -10.34
CA ALA A 88 2.66 9.00 -10.63
C ALA A 88 3.81 7.97 -10.62
N ARG A 89 3.75 6.94 -9.77
CA ARG A 89 4.90 6.06 -9.47
C ARG A 89 4.82 4.69 -10.14
N ALA A 90 3.61 4.22 -10.44
CA ALA A 90 3.33 2.97 -11.14
C ALA A 90 2.14 3.13 -12.11
N PRO A 91 2.24 4.02 -13.12
CA PRO A 91 1.13 4.34 -14.03
C PRO A 91 0.62 3.14 -14.83
N GLN A 92 1.43 2.08 -14.98
CA GLN A 92 1.06 0.85 -15.68
C GLN A 92 0.23 -0.12 -14.82
N ALA A 93 0.18 0.08 -13.50
CA ALA A 93 -0.55 -0.78 -12.60
C ALA A 93 -2.05 -0.44 -12.61
N VAL A 94 -2.90 -1.46 -12.64
CA VAL A 94 -4.34 -1.27 -12.48
C VAL A 94 -4.63 -0.94 -11.02
N LEU A 95 -5.14 0.26 -10.77
CA LEU A 95 -5.59 0.69 -9.44
C LEU A 95 -7.07 0.32 -9.26
N GLY A 96 -7.35 -0.55 -8.29
CA GLY A 96 -8.69 -0.93 -7.87
C GLY A 96 -9.01 -0.40 -6.48
N LEU A 97 -10.27 -0.02 -6.26
CA LEU A 97 -10.78 0.23 -4.91
C LEU A 97 -10.79 -1.09 -4.12
N ASP A 98 -10.31 -1.01 -2.88
CA ASP A 98 -10.35 -2.14 -1.98
C ASP A 98 -11.80 -2.46 -1.59
N PRO A 99 -12.30 -3.68 -1.85
CA PRO A 99 -13.70 -4.03 -1.60
C PRO A 99 -14.05 -4.10 -0.11
N PHE A 100 -13.06 -4.12 0.79
CA PHE A 100 -13.28 -4.14 2.23
C PHE A 100 -13.47 -2.73 2.82
N HIS A 101 -13.15 -1.68 2.06
CA HIS A 101 -13.37 -0.27 2.42
C HIS A 101 -14.67 0.34 1.86
N ILE A 102 -15.59 -0.47 1.34
CA ILE A 102 -16.92 -0.02 0.88
C ILE A 102 -17.81 0.33 2.09
N GLY A 103 -17.58 1.50 2.66
CA GLY A 103 -18.46 2.15 3.63
C GLY A 103 -19.49 3.06 2.92
N GLY A 104 -20.63 2.49 2.53
CA GLY A 104 -21.91 3.23 2.47
C GLY A 104 -22.06 4.41 1.50
N GLY A 105 -21.63 4.29 0.24
CA GLY A 105 -22.14 5.15 -0.84
C GLY A 105 -23.45 4.59 -1.41
N PRO A 106 -24.42 5.43 -1.85
CA PRO A 106 -25.63 4.91 -2.50
C PRO A 106 -25.23 4.14 -3.78
N PRO A 107 -25.93 3.05 -4.13
CA PRO A 107 -25.64 2.31 -5.36
C PRO A 107 -25.89 3.21 -6.58
N GLY A 108 -24.87 3.36 -7.45
CA GLY A 108 -25.04 3.97 -8.78
C GLY A 108 -24.20 5.21 -9.09
N SER A 109 -23.08 5.44 -8.42
CA SER A 109 -22.14 6.49 -8.85
C SER A 109 -20.73 5.92 -8.92
N TRP A 110 -20.38 5.49 -10.13
CA TRP A 110 -19.02 5.27 -10.62
C TRP A 110 -18.80 6.23 -11.79
#